data_AF-A0A2G2Y689-F1
#
_entry.id   AF-A0A2G2Y689-F1
#
_cell.length_a   1.000
_cell.length_b   1.000
_cell.length_c   1.000
_cell.angle_alpha   90.00
_cell.angle_beta   90.00
_cell.angle_gamma   90.00
#
_symmetry.space_group_name_H-M   'P 1'
#
loop_
_entity.id
_entity.type
_entity.pdbx_description
1 polymer ?
#
loop_
_entity_poly.entity_id
_entity_poly.type
_entity_poly.pdbx_seq_one_letter_code
_entity_poly.pdbx_strand_id
1 'polypeptide(L)' 'MVDAEMGIPQVEGRVCISQSHRYRGPCLRDHNCAIICRNEGFSGGDCIGWRRRCFCTRLC' A
#
# COMPACT_ATOMS: atom_id res chain seq x y z
N MET A 1 -30.75 -0.07 29.96
CA MET A 1 -30.99 -0.21 28.51
C MET A 1 -29.96 0.66 27.81
N VAL A 2 -28.86 0.07 27.36
CA VAL A 2 -28.06 0.56 26.24
C VAL A 2 -27.37 -0.66 25.65
N ASP A 3 -27.48 -0.74 24.34
CA ASP A 3 -27.44 -1.89 23.47
C ASP A 3 -26.00 -2.26 23.08
N ALA A 4 -25.81 -3.49 22.61
CA ALA A 4 -24.53 -4.05 22.25
C ALA A 4 -24.08 -3.61 20.86
N GLU A 5 -22.95 -2.93 20.77
CA GLU A 5 -22.14 -2.87 19.54
C GLU A 5 -20.65 -2.77 19.91
N MET A 6 -20.08 -3.89 20.36
CA MET A 6 -18.64 -4.10 20.16
C MET A 6 -18.44 -4.31 18.66
N GLY A 7 -18.37 -3.19 17.94
CA GLY A 7 -17.92 -3.15 16.56
C GLY A 7 -16.61 -3.89 16.48
N ILE A 8 -16.61 -4.98 15.72
CA ILE A 8 -15.42 -5.75 15.37
C ILE A 8 -14.39 -4.71 14.91
N PRO A 9 -13.25 -4.52 15.61
CA PRO A 9 -12.21 -3.66 15.07
C PRO A 9 -11.95 -4.25 13.70
N GLN A 10 -12.21 -3.45 12.67
CA GLN A 10 -11.94 -3.86 11.31
C GLN A 10 -10.49 -4.34 11.38
N VAL A 11 -10.26 -5.64 11.23
CA VAL A 11 -8.92 -6.09 10.89
C VAL A 11 -8.77 -5.66 9.45
N GLU A 12 -8.62 -4.34 9.24
CA GLU A 12 -7.82 -3.84 8.15
C GLU A 12 -6.52 -4.59 8.38
N GLY A 13 -6.35 -5.73 7.70
CA GLY A 13 -5.10 -6.47 7.70
C GLY A 13 -4.05 -5.40 7.52
N ARG A 14 -3.21 -5.25 8.54
CA ARG A 14 -2.34 -4.09 8.72
C ARG A 14 -1.76 -3.80 7.35
N VAL A 15 -2.02 -2.64 6.79
CA VAL A 15 -1.50 -2.37 5.46
C VAL A 15 -0.06 -1.93 5.65
N CYS A 16 0.86 -2.87 5.45
CA CYS A 16 2.28 -2.57 5.45
C CYS A 16 2.58 -1.76 4.18
N ILE A 17 3.04 -0.54 4.39
CA ILE A 17 3.64 0.28 3.34
C ILE A 17 5.15 0.08 3.34
N SER A 18 5.71 -0.21 2.18
CA SER A 18 7.15 -0.37 2.02
C SER A 18 7.62 0.38 0.77
N GLN A 19 8.72 1.13 0.88
CA GLN A 19 9.29 1.81 -0.26
C GLN A 19 9.87 0.78 -1.24
N SER A 20 9.47 0.81 -2.51
CA SER A 20 10.06 -0.09 -3.50
C SER A 20 11.53 0.30 -3.71
N HIS A 21 12.44 -0.64 -3.47
CA HIS A 21 13.85 -0.47 -3.82
C HIS A 21 14.11 -0.71 -5.31
N ARG A 22 13.18 -1.38 -6.00
CA ARG A 22 13.25 -1.64 -7.45
C ARG A 22 12.85 -0.42 -8.28
N TYR A 23 11.99 0.45 -7.75
CA TYR A 23 11.58 1.66 -8.47
C TYR A 23 12.64 2.76 -8.38
N ARG A 24 13.55 2.81 -9.36
CA ARG A 24 14.51 3.92 -9.52
C ARG A 24 13.97 4.97 -10.49
N GLY A 25 13.61 6.13 -9.95
CA GLY A 25 13.19 7.30 -10.74
C GLY A 25 11.85 7.88 -10.27
N PRO A 26 11.41 9.00 -10.88
CA PRO A 26 10.11 9.58 -10.60
C PRO A 26 9.01 8.63 -11.05
N CYS A 27 8.04 8.41 -10.18
CA CYS A 27 6.84 7.64 -10.42
C CYS A 27 5.99 8.36 -11.46
N LEU A 28 6.15 7.97 -12.72
CA LEU A 28 5.44 8.58 -13.86
C LEU A 28 4.07 7.94 -14.07
N ARG A 29 3.92 6.68 -13.65
CA ARG A 29 2.69 5.90 -13.74
C ARG A 29 2.56 5.00 -12.52
N ASP A 30 1.45 5.16 -11.81
CA ASP A 30 1.04 4.37 -10.65
C ASP A 30 0.92 2.88 -11.04
N HIS A 31 0.46 2.62 -12.27
CA HIS A 31 0.36 1.27 -12.82
C HIS A 31 1.73 0.55 -12.87
N ASN A 32 2.82 1.24 -13.20
CA ASN A 32 4.16 0.63 -13.17
C ASN A 32 4.62 0.35 -11.73
N CYS A 33 4.29 1.25 -10.80
CA CYS A 33 4.56 1.06 -9.39
C CYS A 33 3.83 -0.19 -8.87
N ALA A 34 2.53 -0.30 -9.13
CA ALA A 34 1.71 -1.45 -8.75
C ALA A 34 2.22 -2.77 -9.34
N ILE A 35 2.67 -2.81 -10.61
CA ILE A 35 3.24 -4.03 -11.22
C ILE A 35 4.53 -4.46 -10.52
N ILE A 36 5.43 -3.52 -10.23
CA ILE A 36 6.69 -3.82 -9.53
C ILE A 36 6.40 -4.33 -8.11
N CYS A 37 5.50 -3.65 -7.40
CA CYS A 37 5.05 -4.06 -6.08
C CYS A 37 4.44 -5.46 -6.09
N ARG A 38 3.59 -5.78 -7.08
CA ARG A 38 3.04 -7.13 -7.28
C ARG A 38 4.13 -8.18 -7.52
N ASN A 39 5.15 -7.86 -8.32
CA ASN A 39 6.32 -8.72 -8.52
C ASN A 39 7.20 -8.87 -7.27
N GLU A 40 7.13 -7.94 -6.32
CA GLU A 40 7.79 -8.03 -5.01
C GLU A 40 6.94 -8.78 -3.97
N GLY A 41 5.71 -9.20 -4.32
CA GLY A 41 4.80 -9.90 -3.41
C GLY A 41 3.90 -8.96 -2.60
N PHE A 42 3.73 -7.71 -3.03
CA PHE A 42 2.80 -6.75 -2.45
C PHE A 42 1.47 -6.75 -3.21
N SER A 43 0.39 -6.38 -2.52
CA SER A 43 -0.96 -6.39 -3.13
C SER A 43 -1.21 -5.19 -4.03
N GLY A 44 -0.54 -4.07 -3.78
CA GLY A 44 -0.68 -2.83 -4.52
C GLY A 44 0.52 -1.90 -4.39
N GLY A 45 0.42 -0.73 -5.02
CA GLY A 45 1.43 0.30 -4.89
C GLY A 45 0.97 1.63 -5.47
N ASP A 46 1.38 2.71 -4.81
CA ASP A 46 0.99 4.09 -5.09
C ASP A 46 2.20 5.02 -5.19
N CYS A 47 2.09 6.01 -6.07
CA CYS A 47 3.07 7.07 -6.22
C CYS A 47 2.83 8.17 -5.18
N ILE A 48 3.62 8.21 -4.11
CA ILE A 48 3.42 9.18 -3.02
C ILE A 48 4.46 10.32 -3.08
N GLY A 49 3.97 11.54 -2.85
CA GLY A 49 4.75 12.73 -2.60
C GLY A 49 5.30 13.45 -3.84
N TRP A 50 5.90 14.62 -3.60
CA TRP A 50 6.42 15.50 -4.67
C TRP A 50 7.57 14.87 -5.46
N ARG A 51 8.41 14.06 -4.79
CA ARG A 51 9.51 13.35 -5.45
C ARG A 51 9.03 12.13 -6.26
N ARG A 52 7.71 11.94 -6.35
CA ARG A 52 7.04 10.81 -7.00
C ARG A 52 7.75 9.50 -6.65
N ARG A 53 7.74 9.09 -5.39
CA ARG A 53 8.33 7.81 -5.00
C ARG A 53 7.26 6.74 -4.99
N CYS A 54 7.59 5.56 -5.48
CA CYS A 54 6.71 4.41 -5.45
C CYS A 54 6.73 3.77 -4.05
N PHE A 55 5.55 3.63 -3.45
CA PHE A 55 5.35 2.92 -2.19
C PHE A 55 4.43 1.73 -2.44
N CYS A 56 4.90 0.54 -2.09
CA CYS A 56 4.14 -0.69 -2.17
C CYS A 56 3.27 -0.87 -0.94
N THR A 57 2.03 -1.31 -1.14
CA THR A 57 1.08 -1.62 -0.07
C THR A 57 0.79 -3.12 -0.09
N ARG A 58 0.83 -3.76 1.06
CA ARG A 58 0.44 -5.17 1.21
C ARG A 58 -0.31 -5.36 2.50
N LEU A 59 -1.18 -6.35 2.53
CA LEU A 59 -1.76 -6.82 3.78
C LEU A 59 -0.65 -7.57 4.57
N CYS A 60 -0.49 -7.16 5.81
CA CYS A 60 0.22 -7.77 6.92
C CYS A 60 -0.70 -7.69 8.16
#